data_AF-A0A0B6XVV9-F1
#
_entry.id   AF-A0A0B6XVV9-F1
#
_cell.length_a   1.000
_cell.length_b   1.000
_cell.length_c   1.000
_cell.angle_alpha   90.00
_cell.angle_beta   90.00
_cell.angle_gamma   90.00
#
_symmetry.space_group_name_H-M   'P 1'
#
loop_
_entity.id
_entity.type
_entity.pdbx_description
1 polymer ?
#
loop_
_entity_poly.entity_id
_entity_poly.type
_entity_poly.pdbx_seq_one_letter_code
_entity_poly.pdbx_strand_id
1 'polypeptide(L)'
;VWAVASIGYCQGQFFMIKYFVTYGIAIQLSRFDGVVPLAKPRCISWVYSFTDMWKHFDVGLYNFIKTYIYIPVGGSKEGLPRQIFASGLAFIFIYYWHGAREEMFVWCAGNYLMCSLEAVGLVLEQSAIGVKLKSFISAAACLRV
;
A
#
# COMPACT_ATOMS: atom_id res chain seq x y z
N VAL A 1 -20.37 6.55 -13.60
CA VAL A 1 -19.31 6.87 -12.62
C VAL A 1 -19.66 6.35 -11.21
N TRP A 2 -20.75 6.79 -10.60
CA TRP A 2 -21.17 6.38 -9.25
C TRP A 2 -21.32 4.86 -9.04
N ALA A 3 -21.91 4.15 -10.01
CA ALA A 3 -22.07 2.69 -9.94
C ALA A 3 -20.70 1.97 -9.90
N VAL A 4 -19.77 2.37 -10.76
CA VAL A 4 -18.41 1.79 -10.81
C VAL A 4 -17.66 2.06 -9.51
N ALA A 5 -17.77 3.28 -8.96
CA ALA A 5 -17.16 3.62 -7.67
C ALA A 5 -17.76 2.79 -6.52
N SER A 6 -19.08 2.59 -6.52
CA SER A 6 -19.76 1.78 -5.50
C SER A 6 -19.37 0.31 -5.58
N ILE A 7 -19.29 -0.25 -6.78
CA ILE A 7 -18.82 -1.62 -7.01
C ILE A 7 -17.38 -1.78 -6.52
N GLY A 8 -16.49 -0.85 -6.87
CA GLY A 8 -15.10 -0.88 -6.42
C GLY A 8 -14.97 -0.81 -4.89
N TYR A 9 -15.75 0.07 -4.25
CA TYR A 9 -15.79 0.16 -2.79
C TYR A 9 -16.28 -1.14 -2.15
N CYS A 10 -17.42 -1.67 -2.58
CA CYS A 10 -17.98 -2.91 -2.06
C CYS A 10 -17.04 -4.10 -2.26
N GLN A 11 -16.38 -4.18 -3.42
CA GLN A 11 -15.38 -5.21 -3.70
C GLN A 11 -14.20 -5.13 -2.72
N GLY A 12 -13.71 -3.92 -2.43
CA GLY A 12 -12.68 -3.70 -1.41
C GLY A 12 -13.12 -4.16 -0.02
N GLN A 13 -14.35 -3.79 0.40
CA GLN A 13 -14.89 -4.20 1.70
C GLN A 13 -15.02 -5.72 1.81
N PHE A 14 -15.53 -6.36 0.76
CA PHE A 14 -15.64 -7.80 0.70
C PHE A 14 -14.26 -8.48 0.84
N PHE A 15 -13.25 -7.95 0.15
CA PHE A 15 -11.89 -8.44 0.24
C PHE A 15 -11.33 -8.31 1.67
N MET A 16 -11.53 -7.16 2.31
CA MET A 16 -11.12 -6.95 3.71
C MET A 16 -11.81 -7.93 4.67
N ILE A 17 -13.14 -8.08 4.60
CA ILE A 17 -13.91 -8.94 5.51
C ILE A 17 -13.47 -10.39 5.35
N LYS A 18 -13.30 -10.86 4.11
CA LYS A 18 -12.83 -12.22 3.82
C LYS A 18 -11.50 -12.50 4.53
N TYR A 19 -10.53 -11.60 4.39
CA TYR A 19 -9.19 -11.79 4.97
C TYR A 19 -9.19 -11.62 6.49
N PHE A 20 -10.01 -10.72 7.01
CA PHE A 20 -10.21 -10.56 8.45
C PHE A 20 -10.71 -11.86 9.10
N VAL A 21 -11.69 -12.53 8.49
CA VAL A 21 -12.23 -13.80 9.00
C VAL A 21 -11.21 -14.93 8.86
N THR A 22 -10.63 -15.12 7.68
CA THR A 22 -9.67 -16.21 7.43
C THR A 22 -8.43 -16.09 8.32
N TYR A 23 -7.84 -14.91 8.42
CA TYR A 23 -6.70 -14.69 9.33
C TYR A 23 -7.12 -14.72 10.78
N GLY A 24 -8.33 -14.26 11.12
CA GLY A 24 -8.86 -14.34 12.48
C GLY A 24 -8.86 -15.76 13.01
N ILE A 25 -9.33 -16.73 12.21
CA ILE A 25 -9.34 -18.15 12.58
C ILE A 25 -7.90 -18.66 12.76
N ALA A 26 -7.02 -18.43 11.79
CA ALA A 26 -5.62 -18.87 11.86
C ALA A 26 -4.90 -18.28 13.09
N ILE A 27 -5.12 -17.00 13.39
CA ILE A 27 -4.57 -16.29 14.55
C ILE A 27 -5.01 -16.95 15.87
N GLN A 28 -6.28 -17.35 16.00
CA GLN A 28 -6.74 -18.01 17.22
C GLN A 28 -6.11 -19.39 17.38
N LEU A 29 -6.02 -20.16 16.30
CA LEU A 29 -5.34 -21.47 16.32
C LEU A 29 -3.87 -21.33 16.73
N SER A 30 -3.14 -20.38 16.14
CA SER A 30 -1.74 -20.13 16.53
C SER A 30 -1.60 -19.74 18.00
N ARG A 31 -2.56 -19.00 18.56
CA ARG A 31 -2.56 -18.66 20.00
C ARG A 31 -2.82 -19.86 20.88
N PHE A 32 -3.64 -20.81 20.45
CA PHE A 32 -3.82 -22.08 21.17
C PHE A 32 -2.52 -22.88 21.22
N ASP A 33 -1.70 -22.81 20.16
CA ASP A 33 -0.38 -23.44 20.10
C ASP A 33 0.73 -22.65 20.83
N GLY A 34 0.38 -21.53 21.49
CA GLY A 34 1.34 -20.67 22.19
C GLY A 34 2.22 -19.81 21.28
N VAL A 35 1.91 -19.74 19.99
CA VAL A 35 2.64 -18.92 19.01
C VAL A 35 2.06 -17.50 18.99
N VAL A 36 2.92 -16.49 19.04
CA VAL A 36 2.50 -15.08 18.89
C VAL A 36 2.28 -14.77 17.40
N PRO A 37 1.04 -14.51 16.95
CA PRO A 37 0.76 -14.30 15.54
C PRO A 37 0.91 -12.83 15.13
N LEU A 38 1.00 -12.60 13.82
CA LEU A 38 1.03 -11.26 13.23
C LEU A 38 -0.30 -10.51 13.42
N ALA A 39 -0.26 -9.19 13.28
CA ALA A 39 -1.43 -8.34 13.38
C ALA A 39 -2.46 -8.62 12.26
N LYS A 40 -3.73 -8.45 12.60
CA LYS A 40 -4.86 -8.54 11.66
C LYS A 40 -4.89 -7.33 10.71
N PRO A 41 -5.57 -7.44 9.55
CA PRO A 41 -5.72 -6.34 8.61
C PRO A 41 -6.37 -5.09 9.24
N ARG A 42 -5.87 -3.90 8.89
CA ARG A 42 -6.54 -2.63 9.25
C ARG A 42 -7.72 -2.34 8.32
N CYS A 43 -8.70 -1.59 8.83
CA CYS A 43 -9.88 -1.22 8.04
C CYS A 43 -9.49 -0.35 6.84
N ILE A 44 -9.77 -0.82 5.62
CA ILE A 44 -9.39 -0.12 4.39
C ILE A 44 -10.07 1.25 4.24
N SER A 45 -11.26 1.43 4.81
CA SER A 45 -11.98 2.71 4.77
C SER A 45 -11.33 3.81 5.60
N TRP A 46 -10.42 3.45 6.48
CA TRP A 46 -9.75 4.40 7.37
C TRP A 46 -8.30 4.67 6.97
N VAL A 47 -7.83 4.07 5.88
CA VAL A 47 -6.47 4.27 5.36
C VAL A 47 -6.49 5.34 4.27
N TYR A 48 -5.68 6.39 4.45
CA TYR A 48 -5.60 7.54 3.55
C TYR A 48 -4.40 7.49 2.58
N SER A 49 -3.46 6.57 2.78
CA SER A 49 -2.22 6.43 2.01
C SER A 49 -2.17 5.05 1.35
N PHE A 50 -1.80 5.00 0.06
CA PHE A 50 -1.63 3.73 -0.65
C PHE A 50 -0.50 2.89 -0.05
N THR A 51 0.60 3.54 0.28
CA THR A 51 1.74 2.89 0.95
C THR A 51 1.33 2.29 2.29
N ASP A 52 0.49 2.98 3.07
CA ASP A 52 -0.02 2.43 4.33
C ASP A 52 -1.08 1.34 4.15
N MET A 53 -1.84 1.37 3.07
CA MET A 53 -2.76 0.28 2.71
C MET A 53 -1.96 -1.01 2.50
N TRP A 54 -0.90 -0.96 1.69
CA TRP A 54 -0.07 -2.14 1.39
C TRP A 54 0.65 -2.72 2.61
N LYS A 55 1.08 -1.87 3.56
CA LYS A 55 1.72 -2.32 4.81
C LYS A 55 0.78 -3.08 5.74
N HIS A 56 -0.52 -2.78 5.70
CA HIS A 56 -1.46 -3.20 6.75
C HIS A 56 -2.64 -4.02 6.24
N PHE A 57 -2.77 -4.20 4.93
CA PHE A 57 -3.80 -5.04 4.34
C PHE A 57 -3.47 -6.53 4.55
N ASP A 58 -2.28 -6.96 4.11
CA ASP A 58 -1.76 -8.31 4.33
C ASP A 58 -0.33 -8.20 4.90
N VAL A 59 -0.25 -8.26 6.23
CA VAL A 59 1.01 -8.10 6.96
C VAL A 59 1.97 -9.27 6.68
N GLY A 60 1.45 -10.48 6.46
CA GLY A 60 2.26 -11.66 6.19
C GLY A 60 2.94 -11.57 4.83
N LEU A 61 2.16 -11.35 3.78
CA LEU A 61 2.67 -11.18 2.42
C LEU A 61 3.58 -9.95 2.33
N TYR A 62 3.19 -8.83 2.95
CA TYR A 62 4.01 -7.63 3.01
C TYR A 62 5.38 -7.92 3.62
N ASN A 63 5.44 -8.62 4.77
CA ASN A 63 6.72 -8.97 5.40
C ASN A 63 7.56 -9.90 4.54
N PHE A 64 6.95 -10.87 3.85
CA PHE A 64 7.64 -11.74 2.91
C PHE A 64 8.29 -10.93 1.78
N ILE A 65 7.50 -10.15 1.04
CA ILE A 65 7.98 -9.35 -0.09
C ILE A 65 9.03 -8.34 0.39
N LYS A 66 8.79 -7.69 1.54
CA LYS A 66 9.73 -6.72 2.11
C LYS A 66 11.09 -7.35 2.39
N THR A 67 11.09 -8.52 3.03
CA THR A 67 12.31 -9.18 3.52
C THR A 67 13.09 -9.83 2.38
N TYR A 68 12.39 -10.47 1.44
CA TYR A 68 13.04 -11.30 0.42
C TYR A 68 13.21 -10.62 -0.93
N ILE A 69 12.43 -9.57 -1.22
CA ILE A 69 12.48 -8.88 -2.52
C ILE A 69 12.91 -7.43 -2.33
N TYR A 70 12.18 -6.66 -1.54
CA TYR A 70 12.36 -5.20 -1.46
C TYR A 70 13.68 -4.76 -0.80
N ILE A 71 14.02 -5.33 0.37
CA ILE A 71 15.24 -4.96 1.10
C ILE A 71 16.51 -5.41 0.34
N PRO A 72 16.60 -6.67 -0.17
CA PRO A 72 17.80 -7.15 -0.84
C PRO A 72 18.19 -6.35 -2.10
N VAL A 73 17.21 -5.76 -2.79
CA VAL A 73 17.47 -4.93 -3.99
C VAL A 73 17.78 -3.47 -3.67
N GLY A 74 17.96 -3.10 -2.40
CA GLY A 74 18.38 -1.77 -1.94
C GLY A 74 17.27 -0.96 -1.23
N GLY A 75 16.01 -1.37 -1.38
CA GLY A 75 14.85 -0.76 -0.73
C GLY A 75 14.81 0.77 -0.83
N SER A 76 14.43 1.43 0.26
CA SER A 76 14.38 2.91 0.35
C SER A 76 15.69 3.57 0.77
N LYS A 77 16.76 2.81 1.02
CA LYS A 77 18.01 3.37 1.55
C LYS A 77 18.89 4.03 0.49
N GLU A 78 18.75 3.60 -0.77
CA GLU A 78 19.54 4.12 -1.90
C GLU A 78 18.80 5.21 -2.71
N GLY A 79 17.80 5.85 -2.11
CA GLY A 79 17.06 6.95 -2.72
C GLY A 79 15.85 6.54 -3.57
N LEU A 80 15.18 7.56 -4.12
CA LEU A 80 13.90 7.42 -4.83
C LEU A 80 13.95 6.47 -6.04
N PRO A 81 14.95 6.52 -6.94
CA PRO A 81 15.00 5.62 -8.10
C PRO A 81 15.06 4.15 -7.69
N ARG A 82 15.84 3.83 -6.64
CA ARG A 82 15.93 2.46 -6.15
C ARG A 82 14.65 2.01 -5.45
N GLN A 83 14.02 2.89 -4.69
CA GLN A 83 12.71 2.61 -4.09
C GLN A 83 11.64 2.28 -5.15
N ILE A 84 11.59 3.05 -6.23
CA ILE A 84 10.64 2.82 -7.33
C ILE A 84 10.95 1.48 -8.01
N PHE A 85 12.21 1.21 -8.34
CA PHE A 85 12.62 -0.07 -8.93
C PHE A 85 12.32 -1.27 -8.02
N ALA A 86 12.65 -1.18 -6.73
CA ALA A 86 12.39 -2.22 -5.74
C ALA A 86 10.90 -2.49 -5.58
N SER A 87 10.08 -1.44 -5.57
CA SER A 87 8.63 -1.54 -5.56
C SER A 87 8.11 -2.19 -6.84
N GLY A 88 8.68 -1.86 -8.00
CA GLY A 88 8.34 -2.48 -9.27
C GLY A 88 8.56 -3.99 -9.26
N LEU A 89 9.70 -4.46 -8.76
CA LEU A 89 9.99 -5.89 -8.60
C LEU A 89 9.00 -6.57 -7.64
N ALA A 90 8.63 -5.92 -6.55
CA ALA A 90 7.61 -6.41 -5.62
C ALA A 90 6.25 -6.60 -6.31
N PHE A 91 5.80 -5.62 -7.11
CA PHE A 91 4.53 -5.71 -7.84
C PHE A 91 4.56 -6.73 -8.98
N ILE A 92 5.70 -6.89 -9.66
CA ILE A 92 5.89 -7.96 -10.64
C ILE A 92 5.76 -9.33 -9.98
N PHE A 93 6.37 -9.52 -8.80
CA PHE A 93 6.20 -10.76 -8.05
C PHE A 93 4.74 -11.02 -7.69
N ILE A 94 4.01 -10.01 -7.18
CA ILE A 94 2.58 -10.12 -6.85
C ILE A 94 1.76 -10.52 -8.09
N TYR A 95 2.06 -9.92 -9.25
CA TYR A 95 1.42 -10.26 -10.52
C TYR A 95 1.56 -11.74 -10.89
N TYR A 96 2.78 -12.27 -10.83
CA TYR A 96 3.05 -13.69 -11.10
C TYR A 96 2.45 -14.60 -10.01
N TRP A 97 2.52 -14.20 -8.74
CA TRP A 97 1.94 -14.93 -7.61
C TRP A 97 0.42 -15.13 -7.76
N HIS A 98 -0.27 -14.16 -8.36
CA HIS A 98 -1.72 -14.25 -8.63
C HIS A 98 -2.08 -14.89 -9.99
N GLY A 99 -1.10 -15.49 -10.68
CA GLY A 99 -1.34 -16.29 -11.88
C GLY A 99 -1.21 -15.55 -13.21
N ALA A 100 -0.60 -14.37 -13.23
CA ALA A 100 -0.18 -13.65 -14.45
C ALA A 100 -1.29 -13.44 -15.50
N ARG A 101 -2.51 -13.08 -15.07
CA ARG A 101 -3.65 -12.78 -15.94
C ARG A 101 -3.79 -11.28 -16.18
N GLU A 102 -4.36 -10.88 -17.31
CA GLU A 102 -4.44 -9.47 -17.73
C GLU A 102 -5.08 -8.56 -16.69
N GLU A 103 -6.13 -9.02 -16.01
CA GLU A 103 -6.79 -8.24 -14.95
C GLU A 103 -5.89 -8.01 -13.74
N MET A 104 -5.01 -8.96 -13.42
CA MET A 104 -4.01 -8.81 -12.36
C MET A 104 -2.89 -7.88 -12.78
N PHE A 105 -2.52 -7.87 -14.06
CA PHE A 105 -1.54 -6.93 -14.58
C PHE A 105 -2.04 -5.49 -14.42
N VAL A 106 -3.26 -5.20 -14.87
CA VAL A 106 -3.87 -3.87 -14.76
C VAL A 106 -3.97 -3.44 -13.29
N TRP A 107 -4.39 -4.35 -12.41
CA TRP A 107 -4.48 -4.07 -10.97
C TRP A 107 -3.11 -3.80 -10.34
N CYS A 108 -2.09 -4.63 -10.63
CA CYS A 108 -0.73 -4.44 -10.10
C CYS A 108 -0.09 -3.16 -10.63
N ALA A 109 -0.21 -2.89 -11.93
CA ALA A 109 0.32 -1.69 -12.57
C ALA A 109 -0.32 -0.42 -12.00
N GLY A 110 -1.64 -0.42 -11.79
CA GLY A 110 -2.35 0.70 -11.18
C GLY A 110 -1.88 0.97 -9.74
N ASN A 111 -1.73 -0.08 -8.93
CA ASN A 111 -1.24 0.06 -7.55
C ASN A 111 0.22 0.50 -7.48
N TYR A 112 1.08 -0.04 -8.35
CA TYR A 112 2.47 0.36 -8.48
C TYR A 112 2.59 1.84 -8.85
N LEU A 113 1.79 2.31 -9.80
CA LEU A 113 1.76 3.71 -10.20
C LEU A 113 1.37 4.61 -9.03
N MET A 114 0.31 4.27 -8.30
CA MET A 114 -0.14 5.07 -7.15
C MET A 114 0.90 5.13 -6.03
N CYS A 115 1.56 4.01 -5.70
CA CYS A 115 2.63 4.00 -4.70
C CYS A 115 3.86 4.80 -5.16
N SER A 116 4.19 4.73 -6.46
CA SER A 116 5.30 5.50 -7.04
C SER A 116 5.01 7.00 -7.04
N LEU A 117 3.78 7.40 -7.40
CA LEU A 117 3.34 8.79 -7.34
C LEU A 117 3.35 9.34 -5.91
N GLU A 118 2.91 8.54 -4.93
CA GLU A 118 3.00 8.90 -3.52
C GLU A 118 4.46 9.09 -3.08
N ALA A 119 5.35 8.17 -3.44
CA ALA A 119 6.77 8.29 -3.11
C ALA A 119 7.41 9.55 -3.72
N VAL A 120 7.09 9.86 -4.98
CA VAL A 120 7.54 11.09 -5.65
C VAL A 120 6.94 12.32 -4.96
N GLY A 121 5.65 12.29 -4.61
CA GLY A 121 4.95 13.37 -3.91
C GLY A 121 5.59 13.72 -2.58
N LEU A 122 5.99 12.71 -1.80
CA LEU A 122 6.70 12.91 -0.52
C LEU A 122 8.07 13.58 -0.71
N VAL A 123 8.82 13.21 -1.74
CA VAL A 123 10.11 13.85 -2.06
C VAL A 123 9.90 15.28 -2.54
N LEU A 124 8.86 15.54 -3.34
CA LEU A 124 8.51 16.88 -3.80
C LEU A 124 8.06 17.79 -2.66
N GLU A 125 7.30 17.29 -1.68
CA GLU A 125 6.91 18.06 -0.49
C GLU A 125 8.14 18.56 0.29
N GLN A 126 9.19 17.75 0.38
CA GLN A 126 10.43 18.09 1.07
C GLN A 126 11.37 19.00 0.26
N SER A 127 11.11 19.17 -1.04
CA SER A 127 11.91 20.03 -1.91
C SER A 127 11.62 21.53 -1.66
N ALA A 128 12.53 22.41 -2.10
CA ALA A 128 12.35 23.87 -2.00
C ALA A 128 11.04 24.35 -2.66
N ILE A 129 10.58 23.66 -3.71
CA ILE A 129 9.31 23.93 -4.38
C ILE A 129 8.13 23.55 -3.48
N GLY A 130 8.20 22.39 -2.82
CA GLY A 130 7.16 21.93 -1.88
C GLY A 130 7.00 22.85 -0.68
N VAL A 131 8.12 23.30 -0.09
CA VAL A 131 8.11 24.28 1.01
C VAL A 131 7.50 25.61 0.57
N LYS A 132 7.87 26.12 -0.61
CA LYS A 132 7.33 27.36 -1.17
C LYS A 132 5.83 27.24 -1.47
N LEU A 133 5.40 26.13 -2.07
CA LEU A 133 3.99 25.86 -2.35
C LEU A 133 3.17 25.74 -1.05
N LYS A 134 3.68 25.05 -0.04
CA LYS A 134 3.04 24.90 1.27
C LYS A 134 2.90 26.25 1.96
N SER A 135 3.90 27.12 1.89
CA SER A 135 3.80 28.50 2.42
C SER A 135 2.76 29.34 1.66
N PHE A 136 2.65 29.19 0.34
CA PHE A 136 1.67 29.93 -0.48
C PHE A 136 0.23 29.47 -0.20
N ILE A 137 0.02 28.15 -0.15
CA ILE A 137 -1.29 27.55 0.17
C ILE A 137 -1.68 27.83 1.62
N SER A 138 -0.74 27.72 2.57
CA SER A 138 -1.00 28.01 3.98
C SER A 138 -1.30 29.49 4.22
N ALA A 139 -0.65 30.41 3.50
CA ALA A 139 -0.99 31.83 3.52
C ALA A 139 -2.39 32.08 2.91
N ALA A 140 -2.73 31.40 1.81
CA ALA A 140 -4.06 31.48 1.20
C ALA A 140 -5.17 30.84 2.05
N ALA A 141 -4.86 29.82 2.86
CA ALA A 141 -5.77 29.19 3.81
C ALA A 141 -6.01 30.06 5.06
N CYS A 142 -5.01 30.84 5.47
CA CYS A 142 -5.13 31.81 6.57
C CYS A 142 -5.96 33.05 6.18
N LEU A 143 -6.14 33.32 4.88
CA LEU A 143 -6.99 34.41 4.34
C LEU A 143 -8.47 34.01 4.13
N ARG A 144 -8.90 32.85 4.65
CA ARG A 144 -10.30 32.35 4.57
C ARG A 144 -10.91 31.97 5.92
N VAL A 145 -10.53 32.66 6.99
CA VAL A 145 -11.23 32.69 8.28
C VAL A 145 -11.43 34.15 8.68
#